data_AF-A0AAX4K6K2-F1
#
_entry.id   AF-A0AAX4K6K2-F1
#
_cell.length_a   1.000
_cell.length_b   1.000
_cell.length_c   1.000
_cell.angle_alpha   90.00
_cell.angle_beta   90.00
_cell.angle_gamma   90.00
#
_symmetry.space_group_name_H-M   'P 1'
#
loop_
_entity.id
_entity.type
_entity.pdbx_description
1 polymer ?
#
loop_
_entity_poly.entity_id
_entity_poly.type
_entity_poly.pdbx_seq_one_letter_code
_entity_poly.pdbx_strand_id
1 'polypeptide(L)'
;MIIVKPAHFVAVPLAMWGHLRPLLHLSLNLLSLHPHLHLTILVTPSTAPRVESELKSTSFAHIYTKTPSASGTSTPISETGPATVTHHTTLAEQQHEDKAIVDRFQIITCISPEFPLPDEWTPETMAQEGIDYARTLPSFIKALMSREYRVDGTINKFEDIPLSFMIYNASKLSSRMS
;
A
#
# COMPACT_ATOMS: atom_id res chain seq x y z
N MET A 1 -27.17 8.03 13.69
CA MET A 1 -25.72 7.73 13.70
C MET A 1 -25.46 6.67 12.65
N ILE A 2 -24.56 6.92 11.70
CA ILE A 2 -24.21 5.94 10.68
C ILE A 2 -23.04 5.13 11.26
N ILE A 3 -23.27 3.87 11.61
CA ILE A 3 -22.20 2.95 12.01
C ILE A 3 -21.48 2.57 10.72
N VAL A 4 -20.30 3.16 10.49
CA VAL A 4 -19.46 2.80 9.34
C VAL A 4 -18.76 1.49 9.66
N LYS A 5 -19.07 0.43 8.93
CA LYS A 5 -18.44 -0.89 9.13
C LYS A 5 -16.99 -0.86 8.64
N PRO A 6 -16.05 -1.53 9.32
CA PRO A 6 -14.71 -1.76 8.78
C PRO A 6 -14.79 -2.44 7.42
N ALA A 7 -13.96 -2.01 6.48
CA ALA A 7 -13.85 -2.63 5.17
C ALA A 7 -12.38 -3.01 4.91
N HIS A 8 -12.19 -4.22 4.40
CA HIS A 8 -10.88 -4.74 4.05
C HIS A 8 -10.75 -4.79 2.53
N PHE A 9 -9.66 -4.29 1.98
CA PHE A 9 -9.35 -4.44 0.57
C PHE A 9 -7.98 -5.06 0.35
N VAL A 10 -7.85 -5.77 -0.75
CA VAL A 10 -6.60 -6.42 -1.14
C VAL A 10 -6.05 -5.74 -2.39
N ALA A 11 -4.80 -5.32 -2.31
CA ALA A 11 -4.06 -4.79 -3.44
C ALA A 11 -3.18 -5.89 -4.04
N VAL A 12 -3.37 -6.15 -5.34
CA VAL A 12 -2.66 -7.17 -6.10
C VAL A 12 -1.85 -6.48 -7.21
N PRO A 13 -0.57 -6.15 -6.97
CA PRO A 13 0.34 -5.72 -8.02
C PRO A 13 0.60 -6.89 -8.97
N LEU A 14 0.36 -6.72 -10.27
CA LEU A 14 0.66 -7.75 -11.29
C LEU A 14 1.93 -7.43 -12.09
N ALA A 15 2.62 -6.35 -11.73
CA ALA A 15 3.83 -5.90 -12.40
C ALA A 15 4.91 -5.56 -11.37
N MET A 16 6.14 -5.41 -11.86
CA MET A 16 7.33 -5.14 -11.07
C MET A 16 7.24 -3.81 -10.30
N TRP A 17 8.30 -3.51 -9.53
CA TRP A 17 8.40 -2.34 -8.63
C TRP A 17 7.86 -1.02 -9.19
N GLY A 18 8.08 -0.74 -10.48
CA GLY A 18 7.60 0.49 -11.15
C GLY A 18 6.08 0.69 -11.09
N HIS A 19 5.30 -0.38 -10.97
CA HIS A 19 3.85 -0.35 -10.79
C HIS A 19 3.43 -0.52 -9.33
N LEU A 20 4.21 -1.28 -8.55
CA LEU A 20 3.96 -1.48 -7.13
C LEU A 20 4.07 -0.18 -6.34
N ARG A 21 5.07 0.66 -6.62
CA ARG A 21 5.28 1.89 -5.85
C ARG A 21 4.10 2.88 -5.96
N PRO A 22 3.59 3.23 -7.16
CA PRO A 22 2.37 4.05 -7.26
C PRO A 22 1.15 3.42 -6.58
N LEU A 23 0.97 2.09 -6.69
CA LEU A 23 -0.12 1.38 -6.03
C LEU A 23 -0.02 1.46 -4.51
N LEU A 24 1.20 1.34 -3.97
CA LEU A 24 1.48 1.49 -2.54
C LEU A 24 1.13 2.91 -2.06
N HIS A 25 1.56 3.96 -2.77
CA HIS A 25 1.21 5.34 -2.39
C HIS A 25 -0.30 5.60 -2.45
N LEU A 26 -0.98 5.15 -3.52
CA LEU A 26 -2.43 5.24 -3.61
C LEU A 26 -3.11 4.55 -2.43
N SER A 27 -2.65 3.35 -2.11
CA SER A 27 -3.16 2.53 -1.04
C SER A 27 -2.99 3.18 0.34
N LEU A 28 -1.81 3.76 0.61
CA LEU A 28 -1.56 4.48 1.86
C LEU A 28 -2.43 5.74 1.95
N ASN A 29 -2.60 6.49 0.86
CA ASN A 29 -3.50 7.65 0.83
C ASN A 29 -4.96 7.26 1.14
N LEU A 30 -5.43 6.12 0.63
CA LEU A 30 -6.77 5.62 0.97
C LEU A 30 -6.90 5.28 2.45
N LEU A 31 -5.86 4.69 3.06
CA LEU A 31 -5.85 4.44 4.50
C LEU A 31 -5.87 5.75 5.30
N SER A 32 -5.12 6.78 4.88
CA SER A 32 -5.13 8.10 5.53
C SER A 32 -6.51 8.77 5.47
N LEU A 33 -7.19 8.70 4.32
CA LEU A 33 -8.50 9.35 4.12
C LEU A 33 -9.66 8.61 4.78
N HIS A 34 -9.54 7.28 4.95
CA HIS A 34 -10.62 6.45 5.44
C HIS A 34 -10.15 5.58 6.63
N PRO A 35 -10.42 5.99 7.89
CA PRO A 35 -9.93 5.30 9.08
C PRO A 35 -10.52 3.89 9.27
N HIS A 36 -11.61 3.57 8.56
CA HIS A 36 -12.27 2.26 8.60
C HIS A 36 -11.76 1.28 7.53
N LEU A 37 -10.88 1.74 6.63
CA LEU A 37 -10.25 0.87 5.63
C LEU A 37 -9.05 0.14 6.23
N HIS A 38 -8.94 -1.13 5.87
CA HIS A 38 -7.82 -2.02 6.17
C HIS A 38 -7.30 -2.58 4.86
N LEU A 39 -5.99 -2.79 4.79
CA LEU A 39 -5.32 -3.17 3.55
C LEU A 39 -4.38 -4.35 3.74
N THR A 40 -4.55 -5.37 2.90
CA THR A 40 -3.51 -6.38 2.67
C THR A 40 -2.95 -6.24 1.26
N ILE A 41 -1.65 -6.00 1.13
CA ILE A 41 -0.96 -6.05 -0.16
C ILE A 41 -0.29 -7.40 -0.35
N LEU A 42 -0.55 -8.03 -1.49
CA LEU A 42 0.12 -9.26 -1.90
C LEU A 42 1.37 -8.88 -2.68
N VAL A 43 2.54 -9.37 -2.28
CA VAL A 43 3.81 -9.00 -2.90
C VAL A 43 4.67 -10.23 -3.15
N THR A 44 5.66 -10.09 -4.03
CA THR A 44 6.65 -11.14 -4.24
C THR A 44 7.82 -11.00 -3.26
N PRO A 45 8.56 -12.09 -2.97
CA PRO A 45 9.78 -12.03 -2.15
C PRO A 45 10.79 -10.95 -2.57
N SER A 46 11.01 -10.74 -3.87
CA SER A 46 11.95 -9.73 -4.38
C SER A 46 11.51 -8.28 -4.10
N THR A 47 10.19 -8.06 -3.95
CA THR A 47 9.62 -6.73 -3.76
C THR A 47 9.26 -6.42 -2.31
N ALA A 48 9.07 -7.43 -1.46
CA ALA A 48 8.72 -7.25 -0.05
C ALA A 48 9.71 -6.33 0.72
N PRO A 49 11.04 -6.49 0.63
CA PRO A 49 11.98 -5.61 1.33
C PRO A 49 11.90 -4.15 0.87
N ARG A 50 11.56 -3.93 -0.41
CA ARG A 50 11.38 -2.59 -0.96
C ARG A 50 10.12 -1.93 -0.44
N VAL A 51 9.02 -2.68 -0.32
CA VAL A 51 7.78 -2.16 0.31
C VAL A 51 8.04 -1.79 1.76
N GLU A 52 8.72 -2.66 2.52
CA GLU A 52 9.09 -2.35 3.91
C GLU A 52 10.01 -1.12 4.02
N SER A 53 10.98 -0.99 3.11
CA SER A 53 11.85 0.18 3.05
C SER A 53 11.06 1.45 2.72
N GLU A 54 10.12 1.40 1.78
CA GLU A 54 9.27 2.55 1.47
C GLU A 54 8.35 2.91 2.64
N LEU A 55 7.83 1.94 3.39
CA LEU A 55 7.03 2.23 4.59
C LEU A 55 7.86 2.89 5.69
N LYS A 56 9.14 2.56 5.79
CA LYS A 56 10.08 3.18 6.74
C LYS A 56 10.55 4.56 6.28
N SER A 57 10.79 4.74 4.97
CA SER A 57 11.29 6.00 4.39
C SER A 57 10.16 7.02 4.21
N THR A 58 8.96 6.55 3.92
CA THR A 58 7.75 7.37 3.87
C THR A 58 7.24 7.58 5.29
N SER A 59 8.01 8.28 6.14
CA SER A 59 7.36 9.09 7.17
C SER A 59 6.33 9.93 6.42
N PHE A 60 5.04 9.81 6.75
CA PHE A 60 3.93 10.20 5.89
C PHE A 60 3.79 11.75 5.74
N ALA A 61 4.82 12.49 6.16
CA ALA A 61 5.01 13.94 6.05
C ALA A 61 4.76 14.48 4.63
N HIS A 62 5.16 13.75 3.58
CA HIS A 62 4.92 14.18 2.19
C HIS A 62 3.43 14.09 1.79
N ILE A 63 2.67 13.16 2.37
CA ILE A 63 1.24 12.99 2.05
C ILE A 63 0.43 14.18 2.60
N TYR A 64 0.96 14.82 3.66
CA TYR A 64 0.42 16.03 4.28
C TYR A 64 1.14 17.33 3.90
N THR A 65 1.80 17.40 2.74
CA THR A 65 2.10 18.73 2.17
C THR A 65 0.80 19.34 1.65
N LYS A 66 -0.03 19.87 2.56
CA LYS A 66 -0.94 20.96 2.22
C LYS A 66 -0.01 22.06 1.70
N THR A 67 0.00 22.26 0.38
CA THR A 67 0.87 23.19 -0.37
C THR A 67 1.32 24.37 0.50
N PRO A 68 2.64 24.60 0.71
CA PRO A 68 3.07 25.96 0.98
C PRO A 68 2.71 26.72 -0.28
N SER A 69 1.76 27.65 -0.15
CA SER A 69 1.40 28.59 -1.19
C SER A 69 2.67 29.05 -1.91
N ALA A 70 2.72 28.83 -3.22
CA ALA A 70 3.85 29.17 -4.06
C ALA A 70 4.33 30.59 -3.73
N SER A 71 5.62 30.73 -3.45
CA SER A 71 6.27 32.03 -3.33
C SER A 71 6.24 32.69 -4.71
N GLY A 72 5.22 33.51 -4.92
CA GLY A 72 5.09 34.46 -6.02
C GLY A 72 5.21 35.88 -5.49
N THR A 73 6.40 36.45 -5.68
CA THR A 73 6.78 37.85 -5.91
C THR A 73 5.75 38.99 -5.72
N SER A 74 6.12 39.93 -4.82
CA SER A 74 5.90 41.40 -4.79
C SER A 74 4.62 42.05 -4.21
N THR A 75 4.93 43.04 -3.34
CA THR A 75 4.21 44.28 -2.91
C THR A 75 3.10 44.24 -1.86
N PRO A 76 3.03 45.26 -0.97
CA PRO A 76 2.19 45.26 0.23
C PRO A 76 0.83 45.89 -0.05
N ILE A 77 -0.25 45.19 0.31
CA ILE A 77 -1.58 45.81 0.46
C ILE A 77 -2.19 45.26 1.75
N SER A 78 -2.38 46.16 2.71
CA SER A 78 -3.20 45.98 3.89
C SER A 78 -4.67 45.86 3.48
N GLU A 79 -5.41 44.87 4.00
CA GLU A 79 -6.79 45.03 4.51
C GLU A 79 -7.38 43.69 5.02
N THR A 80 -7.71 43.70 6.32
CA THR A 80 -8.83 43.06 7.04
C THR A 80 -9.62 41.89 6.40
N GLY A 81 -9.51 40.68 7.00
CA GLY A 81 -10.41 39.52 6.81
C GLY A 81 -10.01 38.31 7.68
N PRO A 82 -10.95 37.42 8.10
CA PRO A 82 -10.86 36.70 9.38
C PRO A 82 -10.00 35.43 9.34
N ALA A 83 -9.18 35.28 10.40
CA ALA A 83 -8.56 34.06 10.95
C ALA A 83 -8.52 32.83 10.02
N THR A 84 -7.49 32.75 9.18
CA THR A 84 -7.03 31.48 8.63
C THR A 84 -6.56 30.60 9.77
N VAL A 85 -7.36 29.60 10.15
CA VAL A 85 -6.96 28.57 11.11
C VAL A 85 -5.89 27.71 10.45
N THR A 86 -4.63 28.09 10.68
CA THR A 86 -3.48 27.26 10.37
C THR A 86 -3.51 26.08 11.33
N HIS A 87 -4.08 24.95 10.91
CA HIS A 87 -3.94 23.68 11.63
C HIS A 87 -2.47 23.26 11.56
N HIS A 88 -1.69 23.69 12.54
CA HIS A 88 -0.35 23.15 12.79
C HIS A 88 -0.52 21.80 13.45
N THR A 89 -0.46 20.71 12.68
CA THR A 89 -0.36 19.35 13.21
C THR A 89 0.97 19.22 13.96
N THR A 90 0.90 18.81 15.22
CA THR A 90 2.08 18.59 16.05
C THR A 90 2.81 17.31 15.64
N LEU A 91 4.11 17.21 15.93
CA LEU A 91 4.90 16.00 15.65
C LEU A 91 4.28 14.74 16.29
N ALA A 92 3.67 14.90 17.47
CA ALA A 92 3.02 13.81 18.20
C ALA A 92 1.72 13.34 17.51
N GLU A 93 0.90 14.26 17.00
CA GLU A 93 -0.29 13.92 16.22
C GLU A 93 0.08 13.19 14.92
N GLN A 94 1.13 13.65 14.25
CA GLN A 94 1.62 13.01 13.03
C GLN A 94 2.13 11.58 13.31
N GLN A 95 2.91 11.38 14.38
CA GLN A 95 3.36 10.03 14.77
C GLN A 95 2.20 9.11 15.15
N HIS A 96 1.12 9.66 15.72
CA HIS A 96 -0.07 8.90 16.05
C HIS A 96 -0.85 8.48 14.78
N GLU A 97 -1.02 9.38 13.82
CA GLU A 97 -1.64 9.09 12.53
C GLU A 97 -0.83 8.05 11.74
N ASP A 98 0.50 8.21 11.67
CA ASP A 98 1.40 7.27 10.99
C ASP A 98 1.27 5.87 11.58
N LYS A 99 1.25 5.77 12.92
CA LYS A 99 1.05 4.50 13.62
C LYS A 99 -0.33 3.91 13.29
N ALA A 100 -1.39 4.71 13.30
CA ALA A 100 -2.74 4.26 12.99
C ALA A 100 -2.90 3.78 11.53
N ILE A 101 -2.11 4.30 10.59
CA ILE A 101 -2.07 3.82 9.21
C ILE A 101 -1.33 2.47 9.13
N VAL A 102 -0.15 2.38 9.76
CA VAL A 102 0.66 1.15 9.78
C VAL A 102 -0.09 -0.02 10.43
N ASP A 103 -0.84 0.23 11.51
CA ASP A 103 -1.62 -0.80 12.20
C ASP A 103 -2.74 -1.38 11.30
N ARG A 104 -3.23 -0.61 10.32
CA ARG A 104 -4.26 -1.03 9.35
C ARG A 104 -3.69 -1.53 8.02
N PHE A 105 -2.38 -1.71 7.97
CA PHE A 105 -1.65 -2.19 6.81
C PHE A 105 -1.01 -3.56 7.08
N GLN A 106 -1.05 -4.44 6.08
CA GLN A 106 -0.46 -5.76 6.12
C GLN A 106 0.19 -6.09 4.77
N ILE A 107 1.37 -6.71 4.83
CA ILE A 107 2.05 -7.31 3.69
C ILE A 107 1.91 -8.83 3.84
N ILE A 108 1.55 -9.51 2.75
CA ILE A 108 1.70 -10.96 2.64
C ILE A 108 2.59 -11.25 1.45
N THR A 109 3.73 -11.87 1.73
CA THR A 109 4.64 -12.35 0.70
C THR A 109 4.07 -13.63 0.10
N CYS A 110 3.77 -13.58 -1.20
CA CYS A 110 3.25 -14.70 -1.96
C CYS A 110 4.43 -15.43 -2.60
N ILE A 111 4.71 -16.63 -2.11
CA ILE A 111 5.77 -17.48 -2.64
C ILE A 111 5.18 -18.83 -3.04
N SER A 112 5.66 -19.38 -4.17
CA SER A 112 5.36 -20.77 -4.50
C SER A 112 6.22 -21.68 -3.64
N PRO A 113 5.68 -22.77 -3.07
CA PRO A 113 6.47 -23.76 -2.33
C PRO A 113 7.62 -24.34 -3.16
N GLU A 114 7.50 -24.33 -4.49
CA GLU A 114 8.49 -24.83 -5.44
C GLU A 114 9.49 -23.77 -5.88
N PHE A 115 9.30 -22.50 -5.52
CA PHE A 115 10.20 -21.42 -5.95
C PHE A 115 11.47 -21.40 -5.09
N PRO A 116 12.66 -21.67 -5.67
CA PRO A 116 13.90 -21.57 -4.94
C PRO A 116 14.24 -20.09 -4.72
N LEU A 117 14.26 -19.64 -3.46
CA LEU A 117 14.71 -18.29 -3.12
C LEU A 117 16.20 -18.15 -3.49
N PRO A 118 16.56 -17.25 -4.42
CA PRO A 118 17.94 -17.09 -4.82
C PRO A 118 18.70 -16.19 -3.85
N ASP A 119 20.02 -16.37 -3.74
CA ASP A 119 20.90 -15.44 -3.02
C ASP A 119 21.02 -14.09 -3.74
N GLU A 120 20.93 -14.10 -5.08
CA GLU A 120 20.97 -12.91 -5.93
C GLU A 120 19.79 -12.90 -6.93
N TRP A 121 19.16 -11.74 -7.08
CA TRP A 121 18.06 -11.55 -8.03
C TRP A 121 18.58 -11.23 -9.42
N THR A 122 18.42 -12.16 -10.37
CA THR A 122 18.69 -11.94 -11.80
C THR A 122 17.39 -11.65 -12.55
N PRO A 123 17.43 -11.07 -13.76
CA PRO A 123 16.22 -10.87 -14.56
C PRO A 123 15.41 -12.15 -14.79
N GLU A 124 16.09 -13.29 -14.96
CA GLU A 124 15.47 -14.60 -15.18
C GLU A 124 14.77 -15.11 -13.93
N THR A 125 15.40 -15.01 -12.75
CA THR A 125 14.78 -15.44 -11.49
C THR A 125 13.62 -14.54 -11.10
N MET A 126 13.70 -13.23 -11.39
CA MET A 126 12.58 -12.30 -11.21
C MET A 126 11.42 -12.58 -12.19
N ALA A 127 11.71 -12.95 -13.43
CA ALA A 127 10.68 -13.34 -14.39
C ALA A 127 9.96 -14.62 -13.96
N GLN A 128 10.71 -15.62 -13.49
CA GLN A 128 10.16 -16.87 -12.96
C GLN A 128 9.32 -16.61 -11.70
N GLU A 129 9.82 -15.77 -10.78
CA GLU A 129 9.07 -15.33 -9.60
C GLU A 129 7.72 -14.70 -10.01
N GLY A 130 7.70 -13.85 -11.03
CA GLY A 130 6.47 -13.24 -11.54
C GLY A 130 5.46 -14.27 -12.07
N ILE A 131 5.92 -15.31 -12.76
CA ILE A 131 5.08 -16.41 -13.25
C ILE A 131 4.50 -17.21 -12.08
N ASP A 132 5.33 -17.57 -11.11
CA ASP A 132 4.93 -18.38 -9.96
C ASP A 132 4.02 -17.59 -9.01
N TYR A 133 4.27 -16.29 -8.86
CA TYR A 133 3.39 -15.37 -8.17
C TYR A 133 2.01 -15.33 -8.83
N ALA A 134 1.93 -15.15 -10.15
CA ALA A 134 0.66 -15.15 -10.87
C ALA A 134 -0.10 -16.49 -10.71
N ARG A 135 0.63 -17.61 -10.65
CA ARG A 135 0.06 -18.95 -10.44
C ARG A 135 -0.46 -19.17 -9.02
N THR A 136 0.22 -18.62 -8.01
CA THR A 136 -0.15 -18.80 -6.60
C THR A 136 -1.20 -17.80 -6.13
N LEU A 137 -1.33 -16.63 -6.75
CA LEU A 137 -2.30 -15.59 -6.37
C LEU A 137 -3.72 -16.13 -6.08
N PRO A 138 -4.33 -17.00 -6.89
CA PRO A 138 -5.65 -17.54 -6.59
C PRO A 138 -5.77 -18.26 -5.24
N SER A 139 -4.72 -18.98 -4.80
CA SER A 139 -4.75 -19.65 -3.49
C SER A 139 -4.67 -18.66 -2.34
N PHE A 140 -3.81 -17.64 -2.44
CA PHE A 140 -3.71 -16.57 -1.45
C PHE A 140 -5.01 -15.77 -1.34
N ILE A 141 -5.61 -15.41 -2.48
CA ILE A 141 -6.90 -14.70 -2.52
C ILE A 141 -8.00 -15.56 -1.89
N LYS A 142 -8.05 -16.87 -2.22
CA LYS A 142 -9.02 -17.79 -1.62
C LYS A 142 -8.84 -17.89 -0.11
N ALA A 143 -7.61 -17.97 0.39
CA ALA A 143 -7.33 -18.03 1.83
C ALA A 143 -7.81 -16.76 2.55
N LEU A 144 -7.55 -15.59 1.96
CA LEU A 144 -8.04 -14.30 2.48
C LEU A 144 -9.57 -14.21 2.47
N MET A 145 -10.23 -14.62 1.38
CA MET A 145 -11.69 -14.66 1.29
C MET A 145 -12.32 -15.64 2.28
N SER A 146 -11.62 -16.75 2.56
CA SER A 146 -12.03 -17.78 3.51
C SER A 146 -11.71 -17.41 4.96
N ARG A 147 -11.07 -16.25 5.19
CA ARG A 147 -10.69 -15.75 6.51
C ARG A 147 -9.79 -16.72 7.26
N GLU A 148 -8.85 -17.32 6.55
CA GLU A 148 -7.84 -18.17 7.18
C GLU A 148 -6.95 -17.33 8.11
N TYR A 149 -6.73 -17.81 9.33
CA TYR A 149 -5.87 -17.16 10.32
C TYR A 149 -4.40 -17.07 9.86
N ARG A 150 -3.96 -18.05 9.08
CA ARG A 150 -2.62 -18.08 8.50
C ARG A 150 -2.72 -18.26 7.00
N VAL A 151 -2.04 -17.39 6.27
CA VAL A 151 -1.87 -17.47 4.82
C VAL A 151 -0.39 -17.67 4.56
N ASP A 152 -0.03 -18.89 4.17
CA ASP A 152 1.36 -19.31 3.91
C ASP A 152 2.35 -18.91 5.03
N GLY A 153 2.02 -19.31 6.26
CA GLY A 153 2.83 -19.00 7.44
C GLY A 153 2.69 -17.57 7.98
N THR A 154 2.12 -16.64 7.21
CA THR A 154 1.88 -15.25 7.64
C THR A 154 0.54 -15.13 8.37
N ILE A 155 0.52 -14.49 9.54
CA ILE A 155 -0.71 -14.23 10.30
C ILE A 155 -1.57 -13.23 9.52
N ASN A 156 -2.84 -13.58 9.29
CA ASN A 156 -3.84 -12.71 8.71
C ASN A 156 -4.37 -11.72 9.77
N LYS A 157 -3.86 -10.49 9.76
CA LYS A 157 -4.23 -9.46 10.74
C LYS A 157 -5.71 -9.08 10.71
N PHE A 158 -6.38 -9.30 9.56
CA PHE A 158 -7.73 -8.81 9.30
C PHE A 158 -8.71 -9.96 9.03
N GLU A 159 -8.47 -11.15 9.58
CA GLU A 159 -9.34 -12.33 9.41
C GLU A 159 -10.80 -12.09 9.85
N ASP A 160 -11.00 -11.18 10.80
CA ASP A 160 -12.30 -10.80 11.34
C ASP A 160 -13.04 -9.78 10.46
N ILE A 161 -12.33 -9.16 9.50
CA ILE A 161 -12.88 -8.17 8.57
C ILE A 161 -13.03 -8.84 7.19
N PRO A 162 -14.26 -9.01 6.67
CA PRO A 162 -14.45 -9.61 5.36
C PRO A 162 -13.81 -8.76 4.25
N LEU A 163 -13.20 -9.44 3.27
CA LEU A 163 -12.72 -8.82 2.05
C LEU A 163 -13.89 -8.17 1.29
N SER A 164 -13.85 -6.84 1.18
CA SER A 164 -14.90 -6.03 0.53
C SER A 164 -14.67 -5.87 -0.96
N PHE A 165 -13.43 -5.61 -1.37
CA PHE A 165 -13.06 -5.44 -2.78
C PHE A 165 -11.57 -5.66 -3.00
N MET A 166 -11.16 -5.75 -4.26
CA MET A 166 -9.78 -5.97 -4.66
C MET A 166 -9.36 -4.95 -5.72
N ILE A 167 -8.10 -4.52 -5.64
CA ILE A 167 -7.49 -3.65 -6.63
C ILE A 167 -6.40 -4.44 -7.35
N TYR A 168 -6.60 -4.67 -8.64
CA TYR A 168 -5.58 -5.24 -9.52
C TYR A 168 -4.87 -4.11 -10.26
N ASN A 169 -3.53 -4.06 -10.16
CA ASN A 169 -2.73 -3.18 -11.01
C ASN A 169 -2.13 -4.01 -12.14
N ALA A 170 -2.90 -4.16 -13.23
CA ALA A 170 -2.49 -4.82 -14.46
C ALA A 170 -1.97 -3.80 -15.47
N SER A 171 -0.72 -3.91 -15.89
CA SER A 171 -0.26 -3.29 -17.14
C SER A 171 -0.27 -4.34 -18.25
N LYS A 172 -0.66 -3.94 -19.47
CA LYS A 172 -0.58 -4.83 -20.64
C LYS A 172 0.87 -5.30 -20.79
N LEU A 173 1.13 -6.59 -20.60
CA LEU A 173 2.27 -7.24 -21.26
C LEU A 173 1.99 -7.16 -22.76
N SER A 174 2.65 -6.21 -23.42
CA SER A 174 2.68 -6.15 -24.89
C SER A 174 3.45 -7.37 -25.38
N SER A 175 2.74 -8.46 -25.70
CA SER A 175 3.29 -9.58 -26.45
C SER A 175 3.65 -9.11 -27.86
N ARG A 176 4.86 -8.58 -28.05
CA ARG A 176 5.51 -8.68 -29.36
C ARG A 176 6.06 -10.09 -29.47
N MET A 177 5.20 -11.02 -29.87
CA MET A 177 5.66 -12.25 -30.51
C MET A 177 6.19 -11.82 -31.89
N SER A 178 7.51 -11.82 -32.01
CA SER A 178 8.21 -11.90 -33.30
C SER A 178 8.63 -13.33 -33.52
#